data_AF-A0A0U1DBG5-F1
#
_entry.id   AF-A0A0U1DBG5-F1
#
_cell.length_a   1.000
_cell.length_b   1.000
_cell.length_c   1.000
_cell.angle_alpha   90.00
_cell.angle_beta   90.00
_cell.angle_gamma   90.00
#
_symmetry.space_group_name_H-M   'P 1'
#
loop_
_entity.id
_entity.type
_entity.pdbx_description
1 polymer ?
#
loop_
_entity_poly.entity_id
_entity_poly.type
_entity_poly.pdbx_seq_one_letter_code
_entity_poly.pdbx_strand_id
1 'polypeptide(L)'
;MISNQPYRKAKYEEALLRGIIKCKSCSVNMTLTYSKKENKRYRYYVCNNHLRGKNCESVNRTIVAGEVEKEVMRKAEQIYENWREKTEEKWENLNFGKQKEVVKKLIKGVMIKEDGIEVSLEDKVEFIPIKKKGKKCTVTEPEGKTNNALLKAVVRAHLWKRQLEEGKYESVKELSAKINIGTRRIQQILRLNYLAPKIKEDIVNGKQPRDLKLVDLREIPMLWNEQMEKFYGFKQAVCQ
;
A
#
# COMPACT_ATOMS: atom_id res chain seq x y z
N MET A 1 -12.58 20.21 17.48
CA MET A 1 -12.27 21.01 16.26
C MET A 1 -10.79 20.82 15.95
N ILE A 2 -10.43 20.29 14.78
CA ILE A 2 -9.02 20.02 14.39
C ILE A 2 -8.66 21.10 13.37
N SER A 3 -8.32 22.31 13.83
CA SER A 3 -8.11 23.47 12.94
C SER A 3 -6.64 23.74 12.56
N ASN A 4 -5.64 23.09 13.15
CA ASN A 4 -4.23 23.51 12.99
C ASN A 4 -3.21 22.39 12.72
N GLN A 5 -3.59 21.26 12.11
CA GLN A 5 -2.59 20.29 11.64
C GLN A 5 -2.21 20.56 10.17
N PRO A 6 -0.91 20.75 9.85
CA PRO A 6 -0.49 20.97 8.47
C PRO A 6 -0.83 19.73 7.63
N TYR A 7 -1.60 19.91 6.56
CA TYR A 7 -1.92 18.86 5.61
C TYR A 7 -0.62 18.22 5.10
N ARG A 8 -0.40 16.95 5.43
CA ARG A 8 0.73 16.19 4.90
C ARG A 8 0.38 15.70 3.51
N LYS A 9 1.26 15.98 2.53
CA LYS A 9 1.10 15.46 1.16
C LYS A 9 1.34 13.95 1.17
N ALA A 10 0.40 13.18 0.60
CA ALA A 10 0.60 11.76 0.34
C ALA A 10 1.72 11.55 -0.69
N LYS A 11 2.32 10.35 -0.72
CA LYS A 11 3.33 10.05 -1.76
C LYS A 11 2.67 10.07 -3.15
N TYR A 12 3.45 10.44 -4.17
CA TYR A 12 2.98 10.58 -5.55
C TYR A 12 2.22 9.34 -6.03
N GLU A 13 2.74 8.14 -5.75
CA GLU A 13 2.20 6.88 -6.26
C GLU A 13 0.86 6.50 -5.60
N GLU A 14 0.52 7.06 -4.45
CA GLU A 14 -0.66 6.68 -3.65
C GLU A 14 -1.97 7.30 -4.16
N ALA A 15 -1.90 8.32 -5.03
CA ALA A 15 -3.08 9.00 -5.57
C ALA A 15 -3.55 8.33 -6.87
N LEU A 16 -4.74 7.74 -6.83
CA LEU A 16 -5.38 7.13 -7.99
C LEU A 16 -5.76 8.19 -9.03
N LEU A 17 -6.44 9.25 -8.57
CA LEU A 17 -7.11 10.25 -9.43
C LEU A 17 -6.27 11.50 -9.66
N ARG A 18 -4.97 11.42 -9.40
CA ARG A 18 -4.08 12.56 -9.55
C ARG A 18 -4.14 13.13 -10.97
N GLY A 19 -4.32 14.44 -11.06
CA GLY A 19 -4.35 15.17 -12.33
C GLY A 19 -5.68 15.09 -13.06
N ILE A 20 -6.59 14.22 -12.61
CA ILE A 20 -7.90 13.96 -13.20
C ILE A 20 -9.01 14.57 -12.32
N ILE A 21 -8.82 14.54 -10.99
CA ILE A 21 -9.77 15.09 -10.02
C ILE A 21 -9.66 16.61 -9.88
N LYS A 22 -10.80 17.30 -10.03
CA LYS A 22 -10.94 18.75 -9.97
C LYS A 22 -12.14 19.16 -9.10
N CYS A 23 -12.03 20.31 -8.47
CA CYS A 23 -13.14 20.96 -7.77
C CYS A 23 -14.08 21.60 -8.81
N LYS A 24 -15.40 21.36 -8.73
CA LYS A 24 -16.36 21.94 -9.68
C LYS A 24 -16.41 23.46 -9.61
N SER A 25 -16.41 24.05 -8.41
CA SER A 25 -16.58 25.50 -8.25
C SER A 25 -15.36 26.31 -8.72
N CYS A 26 -14.15 25.78 -8.56
CA CYS A 26 -12.93 26.51 -8.94
C CYS A 26 -12.25 25.97 -10.21
N SER A 27 -12.68 24.82 -10.72
CA SER A 27 -12.02 24.08 -11.83
C SER A 27 -10.54 23.74 -11.59
N VAL A 28 -10.05 23.91 -10.36
CA VAL A 28 -8.67 23.60 -9.98
C VAL A 28 -8.55 22.15 -9.53
N ASN A 29 -7.42 21.53 -9.85
CA ASN A 29 -7.05 20.20 -9.39
C ASN A 29 -7.14 20.07 -7.86
N MET A 30 -7.51 18.88 -7.40
CA MET A 30 -7.45 18.53 -5.99
C MET A 30 -6.22 17.68 -5.70
N THR A 31 -5.61 17.88 -4.53
CA THR A 31 -4.42 17.16 -4.06
C THR A 31 -4.79 16.13 -3.02
N LEU A 32 -4.24 14.91 -3.13
CA LEU A 32 -4.35 13.89 -2.09
C LEU A 32 -3.50 14.29 -0.89
N THR A 33 -4.15 14.45 0.25
CA THR A 33 -3.57 14.74 1.56
C THR A 33 -3.96 13.65 2.55
N TYR A 34 -3.28 13.60 3.69
CA TYR A 34 -3.72 12.74 4.77
C TYR A 34 -3.57 13.40 6.14
N SER A 35 -4.44 12.98 7.05
CA SER A 35 -4.29 13.18 8.49
C SER A 35 -3.97 11.85 9.15
N LYS A 36 -3.09 11.85 10.14
CA LYS A 36 -2.74 10.65 10.91
C LYS A 36 -3.28 10.79 12.33
N LYS A 37 -4.03 9.79 12.78
CA LYS A 37 -4.43 9.64 14.18
C LYS A 37 -4.10 8.22 14.60
N GLU A 38 -3.30 8.06 15.66
CA GLU A 38 -2.77 6.76 16.09
C GLU A 38 -2.10 6.01 14.92
N ASN A 39 -2.51 4.76 14.65
CA ASN A 39 -2.03 3.94 13.54
C ASN A 39 -2.92 4.02 12.28
N LYS A 40 -3.83 5.00 12.22
CA LYS A 40 -4.80 5.16 11.14
C LYS A 40 -4.48 6.40 10.33
N ARG A 41 -4.40 6.25 9.00
CA ARG A 41 -4.26 7.35 8.05
C ARG A 41 -5.59 7.61 7.35
N TYR A 42 -6.08 8.82 7.52
CA TYR A 42 -7.29 9.30 6.87
C TYR A 42 -6.87 10.10 5.64
N ARG A 43 -7.26 9.64 4.45
CA ARG A 43 -6.92 10.29 3.18
C ARG A 43 -8.05 11.18 2.70
N TYR A 44 -7.69 12.35 2.19
CA TYR A 44 -8.62 13.35 1.70
C TYR A 44 -8.11 13.97 0.40
N TYR A 45 -8.99 14.18 -0.57
CA TYR A 45 -8.71 15.11 -1.66
C TYR A 45 -9.08 16.52 -1.21
N VAL A 46 -8.15 17.46 -1.34
CA VAL A 46 -8.31 18.86 -0.94
C VAL A 46 -8.12 19.75 -2.14
N CYS A 47 -9.02 20.71 -2.35
CA CYS A 47 -8.92 21.70 -3.43
C CYS A 47 -7.63 22.53 -3.28
N ASN A 48 -6.86 22.69 -4.35
CA ASN A 48 -5.60 23.44 -4.28
C ASN A 48 -5.77 24.92 -3.94
N ASN A 49 -6.87 25.55 -4.34
CA ASN A 49 -7.16 26.93 -3.93
C ASN A 49 -7.33 26.99 -2.41
N HIS A 50 -8.17 26.11 -1.85
CA HIS A 50 -8.35 26.01 -0.40
C HIS A 50 -7.04 25.70 0.33
N LEU A 51 -6.22 24.78 -0.20
CA LEU A 51 -4.93 24.43 0.38
C LEU A 51 -3.92 25.60 0.38
N ARG A 52 -4.00 26.48 -0.63
CA ARG A 52 -3.15 27.68 -0.76
C ARG A 52 -3.70 28.90 -0.02
N GLY A 53 -4.78 28.75 0.76
CA GLY A 53 -5.44 29.86 1.45
C GLY A 53 -6.20 30.81 0.51
N LYS A 54 -6.45 30.41 -0.73
CA LYS A 54 -7.33 31.16 -1.65
C LYS A 54 -8.78 30.79 -1.39
N ASN A 55 -9.69 31.74 -1.62
CA ASN A 55 -11.12 31.48 -1.49
C ASN A 55 -11.60 30.40 -2.48
N CYS A 56 -12.34 29.44 -1.94
CA CYS A 56 -12.98 28.36 -2.66
C CYS A 56 -14.37 28.17 -2.04
N GLU A 57 -15.39 28.55 -2.82
CA GLU A 57 -16.79 28.56 -2.38
C GLU A 57 -17.40 27.16 -2.35
N SER A 58 -16.71 26.15 -2.89
CA SER A 58 -17.23 24.79 -2.91
C SER A 58 -17.43 24.24 -1.49
N VAL A 59 -18.61 23.70 -1.22
CA VAL A 59 -18.90 22.96 0.01
C VAL A 59 -17.94 21.77 0.17
N ASN A 60 -17.70 21.04 -0.93
CA ASN A 60 -16.81 19.88 -0.95
C ASN A 60 -15.36 20.22 -1.32
N ARG A 61 -14.83 21.31 -0.74
CA ARG A 61 -13.40 21.69 -0.87
C ARG A 61 -12.44 20.68 -0.26
N THR A 62 -12.93 19.84 0.64
CA THR A 62 -12.24 18.66 1.20
C THR A 62 -13.18 17.46 1.17
N ILE A 63 -12.78 16.36 0.55
CA ILE A 63 -13.59 15.14 0.42
C ILE A 63 -12.78 13.89 0.81
N VAL A 64 -13.46 12.90 1.39
CA VAL A 64 -12.83 11.62 1.77
C VAL A 64 -12.38 10.88 0.52
N ALA A 65 -11.08 10.60 0.41
CA ALA A 65 -10.52 10.03 -0.80
C ALA A 65 -11.03 8.61 -1.08
N GLY A 66 -11.23 7.80 -0.04
CA GLY A 66 -11.63 6.40 -0.23
C GLY A 66 -13.01 6.22 -0.85
N GLU A 67 -14.00 7.05 -0.49
CA GLU A 67 -15.35 6.98 -1.09
C GLU A 67 -15.31 7.37 -2.58
N VAL A 68 -14.57 8.43 -2.90
CA VAL A 68 -14.40 8.89 -4.30
C VAL A 68 -13.65 7.83 -5.12
N GLU A 69 -12.52 7.32 -4.61
CA GLU A 69 -11.72 6.31 -5.31
C GLU A 69 -12.53 5.02 -5.52
N LYS A 70 -13.31 4.59 -4.54
CA LYS A 70 -14.15 3.40 -4.62
C LYS A 70 -15.19 3.51 -5.73
N GLU A 71 -15.94 4.61 -5.79
CA GLU A 71 -16.97 4.77 -6.82
C GLU A 71 -16.35 4.92 -8.22
N VAL A 72 -15.22 5.60 -8.32
CA VAL A 72 -14.48 5.71 -9.58
C VAL A 72 -13.97 4.34 -10.05
N MET A 73 -13.41 3.52 -9.15
CA MET A 73 -12.95 2.16 -9.46
C MET A 73 -14.10 1.27 -9.90
N ARG A 74 -15.22 1.27 -9.17
CA ARG A 74 -16.43 0.52 -9.53
C ARG A 74 -16.93 0.90 -10.92
N LYS A 75 -16.87 2.19 -11.26
CA LYS A 75 -17.29 2.65 -12.58
C LYS A 75 -16.32 2.22 -13.67
N ALA A 76 -15.02 2.30 -13.41
CA ALA A 76 -13.99 1.83 -14.34
C ALA A 76 -14.12 0.32 -14.62
N GLU A 77 -14.40 -0.48 -13.60
CA GLU A 77 -14.68 -1.91 -13.71
C GLU A 77 -15.88 -2.19 -14.63
N GLN A 78 -17.02 -1.54 -14.38
CA GLN A 78 -18.22 -1.69 -15.24
C GLN A 78 -17.96 -1.32 -16.70
N ILE A 79 -17.15 -0.29 -16.95
CA ILE A 79 -16.81 0.10 -18.32
C ILE A 79 -15.87 -0.93 -18.93
N TYR A 80 -14.86 -1.37 -18.16
CA TYR A 80 -13.88 -2.37 -18.60
C TYR A 80 -14.54 -3.69 -19.00
N GLU A 81 -15.52 -4.18 -18.24
CA GLU A 81 -16.26 -5.40 -18.56
C GLU A 81 -17.09 -5.28 -19.86
N ASN A 82 -17.56 -4.07 -20.17
CA ASN A 82 -18.31 -3.77 -21.39
C ASN A 82 -17.40 -3.35 -22.57
N TRP A 83 -16.10 -3.17 -22.34
CA TRP A 83 -15.16 -2.65 -23.31
C TRP A 83 -14.68 -3.77 -24.25
N ARG A 84 -14.87 -3.54 -25.55
CA ARG A 84 -15.01 -4.56 -26.60
C ARG A 84 -13.70 -5.16 -27.12
N GLU A 85 -12.54 -4.69 -26.67
CA GLU A 85 -11.24 -5.25 -27.04
C GLU A 85 -10.66 -6.03 -25.85
N LYS A 86 -10.90 -7.34 -25.87
CA LYS A 86 -10.34 -8.32 -24.93
C LYS A 86 -8.82 -8.19 -24.88
N THR A 87 -8.33 -7.64 -23.78
CA THR A 87 -7.10 -8.18 -23.19
C THR A 87 -7.51 -9.42 -22.39
N GLU A 88 -6.75 -10.52 -22.46
CA GLU A 88 -7.11 -11.84 -21.89
C GLU A 88 -7.36 -11.89 -20.37
N GLU A 89 -7.09 -10.82 -19.64
CA GLU A 89 -7.16 -10.78 -18.18
C GLU A 89 -8.47 -10.11 -17.69
N LYS A 90 -9.26 -10.84 -16.90
CA LYS A 90 -10.41 -10.27 -16.15
C LYS A 90 -9.94 -9.17 -15.18
N TRP A 91 -10.79 -8.18 -14.90
CA TRP A 91 -10.50 -7.07 -13.97
C TRP A 91 -10.01 -7.53 -12.58
N GLU A 92 -10.61 -8.60 -12.06
CA GLU A 92 -10.26 -9.23 -10.77
C GLU A 92 -8.83 -9.80 -10.74
N ASN A 93 -8.28 -10.13 -11.90
CA ASN A 93 -6.94 -10.70 -12.04
C ASN A 93 -5.86 -9.63 -12.32
N LEU A 94 -6.26 -8.37 -12.56
CA LEU A 94 -5.32 -7.28 -12.78
C LEU A 94 -4.68 -6.84 -11.45
N ASN A 95 -3.35 -6.75 -11.43
CA ASN A 95 -2.65 -6.07 -10.35
C ASN A 95 -3.13 -4.60 -10.26
N PHE A 96 -3.19 -4.06 -9.04
CA PHE A 96 -3.53 -2.66 -8.74
C PHE A 96 -2.78 -1.64 -9.63
N GLY A 97 -1.51 -1.91 -9.98
CA GLY A 97 -0.76 -1.09 -10.92
C GLY A 97 -1.39 -1.03 -12.32
N LYS A 98 -1.76 -2.19 -12.89
CA LYS A 98 -2.47 -2.30 -14.17
C LYS A 98 -3.87 -1.68 -14.09
N GLN A 99 -4.61 -1.95 -13.01
CA GLN A 99 -5.94 -1.34 -12.78
C GLN A 99 -5.87 0.19 -12.81
N LYS A 100 -4.85 0.78 -12.17
CA LYS A 100 -4.62 2.22 -12.17
C LYS A 100 -4.35 2.79 -13.57
N GLU A 101 -3.64 2.06 -14.42
CA GLU A 101 -3.43 2.46 -15.81
C GLU A 101 -4.72 2.42 -16.62
N VAL A 102 -5.52 1.37 -16.46
CA VAL A 102 -6.83 1.25 -17.09
C VAL A 102 -7.75 2.40 -16.69
N VAL A 103 -7.84 2.71 -15.38
CA VAL A 103 -8.64 3.83 -14.86
C VAL A 103 -8.22 5.15 -15.52
N LYS A 104 -6.93 5.42 -15.63
CA LYS A 104 -6.43 6.66 -16.27
C LYS A 104 -6.74 6.73 -17.77
N LYS A 105 -6.82 5.58 -18.45
CA LYS A 105 -7.20 5.53 -19.87
C LYS A 105 -8.69 5.79 -20.06
N LEU A 106 -9.53 5.13 -19.25
CA LEU A 106 -10.99 5.19 -19.37
C LEU A 106 -11.59 6.50 -18.85
N ILE A 107 -11.03 7.06 -17.78
CA ILE A 107 -11.60 8.21 -17.08
C ILE A 107 -10.74 9.44 -17.33
N LYS A 108 -11.29 10.40 -18.08
CA LYS A 108 -10.59 11.64 -18.48
C LYS A 108 -10.69 12.74 -17.43
N GLY A 109 -11.75 12.74 -16.63
CA GLY A 109 -12.01 13.79 -15.63
C GLY A 109 -12.89 13.30 -14.48
N VAL A 110 -12.65 13.83 -13.28
CA VAL A 110 -13.55 13.65 -12.13
C VAL A 110 -13.81 15.02 -11.49
N MET A 111 -15.06 15.49 -11.51
CA MET A 111 -15.45 16.78 -10.92
C MET A 111 -16.20 16.55 -9.61
N ILE A 112 -15.72 17.17 -8.52
CA ILE A 112 -16.39 17.09 -7.22
C ILE A 112 -17.48 18.15 -7.13
N LYS A 113 -18.74 17.70 -7.01
CA LYS A 113 -19.96 18.49 -6.77
C LYS A 113 -20.41 18.37 -5.32
N GLU A 114 -21.44 19.11 -4.93
CA GLU A 114 -21.98 19.13 -3.55
C GLU A 114 -22.64 17.80 -3.15
N ASP A 115 -23.37 17.19 -4.08
CA ASP A 115 -24.15 15.97 -3.84
C ASP A 115 -23.51 14.69 -4.40
N GLY A 116 -22.31 14.79 -4.98
CA GLY A 116 -21.65 13.66 -5.60
C GLY A 116 -20.45 14.02 -6.47
N ILE A 117 -20.12 13.10 -7.37
CA ILE A 117 -19.00 13.24 -8.30
C ILE A 117 -19.49 13.07 -9.73
N GLU A 118 -18.98 13.90 -10.64
CA GLU A 118 -19.15 13.70 -12.08
C GLU A 118 -17.91 13.01 -12.62
N VAL A 119 -18.10 11.88 -13.27
CA VAL A 119 -17.04 11.14 -13.94
C VAL A 119 -17.19 11.38 -15.44
N SER A 120 -16.17 11.99 -16.04
CA SER A 120 -16.10 12.26 -17.48
C SER A 120 -15.36 11.12 -18.18
N LEU A 121 -16.06 10.47 -19.09
CA LEU A 121 -15.55 9.48 -20.03
C LEU A 121 -15.33 10.15 -21.39
N GLU A 122 -14.88 9.40 -22.40
CA GLU A 122 -14.66 9.93 -23.76
C GLU A 122 -15.96 10.45 -24.39
N ASP A 123 -17.05 9.69 -24.27
CA ASP A 123 -18.31 9.98 -24.99
C ASP A 123 -19.45 10.47 -24.08
N LYS A 124 -19.28 10.43 -22.75
CA LYS A 124 -20.35 10.81 -21.82
C LYS A 124 -19.84 11.27 -20.46
N VAL A 125 -20.66 12.06 -19.78
CA VAL A 125 -20.47 12.45 -18.38
C VAL A 125 -21.54 11.75 -17.55
N GLU A 126 -21.13 11.08 -16.48
CA GLU A 126 -22.06 10.43 -15.55
C GLU A 126 -21.93 11.00 -14.14
N PHE A 127 -23.06 11.25 -13.50
CA PHE A 127 -23.11 11.72 -12.12
C PHE A 127 -23.33 10.54 -11.16
N ILE A 128 -22.48 10.45 -10.15
CA ILE A 128 -22.56 9.44 -9.09
C ILE A 128 -22.83 10.15 -7.77
N PRO A 129 -24.00 9.95 -7.14
CA PRO A 129 -24.30 10.53 -5.84
C PRO A 129 -23.42 9.89 -4.77
N ILE A 130 -22.72 10.69 -3.98
CA ILE A 130 -21.94 10.20 -2.84
C ILE A 130 -22.77 10.41 -1.58
N LYS A 131 -23.25 9.31 -0.99
CA LYS A 131 -23.89 9.35 0.32
C LYS A 131 -22.84 9.80 1.34
N LYS A 132 -23.11 10.88 2.09
CA LYS A 132 -22.31 11.33 3.23
C LYS A 132 -22.41 10.33 4.41
N LYS A 133 -22.12 9.05 4.19
CA LYS A 133 -22.06 8.07 5.28
C LYS A 133 -20.78 8.34 6.06
N GLY A 134 -20.92 8.64 7.35
CA GLY A 134 -19.85 9.01 8.29
C GLY A 134 -18.77 7.94 8.55
N LYS A 135 -18.69 6.88 7.74
CA LYS A 135 -17.60 5.91 7.80
C LYS A 135 -16.41 6.49 7.05
N LYS A 136 -15.56 7.22 7.77
CA LYS A 136 -14.26 7.67 7.27
C LYS A 136 -13.53 6.46 6.66
N CYS A 137 -13.41 6.40 5.33
CA CYS A 137 -12.53 5.42 4.67
C CYS A 137 -11.13 5.63 5.22
N THR A 138 -10.75 4.73 6.11
CA THR A 138 -9.48 4.77 6.78
C THR A 138 -8.58 3.86 5.97
N VAL A 139 -7.48 4.40 5.47
CA VAL A 139 -6.36 3.52 5.20
C VAL A 139 -5.82 3.22 6.59
N THR A 140 -6.19 2.06 7.11
CA THR A 140 -5.35 1.44 8.11
C THR A 140 -4.00 1.34 7.43
N GLU A 141 -3.03 2.14 7.89
CA GLU A 141 -1.67 1.67 7.73
C GLU A 141 -1.72 0.25 8.29
N PRO A 142 -1.22 -0.76 7.57
CA PRO A 142 -1.27 -2.15 8.04
C PRO A 142 -1.09 -2.15 9.55
N GLU A 143 -2.10 -2.66 10.27
CA GLU A 143 -2.08 -2.55 11.72
C GLU A 143 -0.86 -3.30 12.21
N GLY A 144 0.03 -2.56 12.87
CA GLY A 144 1.38 -3.00 13.17
C GLY A 144 2.38 -2.57 12.08
N LYS A 145 3.63 -2.30 12.41
CA LYS A 145 4.42 -3.39 12.97
C LYS A 145 3.89 -4.81 12.61
N THR A 146 3.41 -5.09 11.39
CA THR A 146 4.09 -6.19 10.69
C THR A 146 5.53 -5.81 10.86
N ASN A 147 6.35 -6.64 11.49
CA ASN A 147 7.75 -6.29 11.67
C ASN A 147 8.29 -6.15 10.23
N ASN A 148 8.17 -4.95 9.63
CA ASN A 148 8.63 -4.59 8.31
C ASN A 148 10.13 -4.87 8.29
N ALA A 149 10.76 -4.78 9.46
CA ALA A 149 12.09 -5.29 9.72
C ALA A 149 12.23 -6.80 9.46
N LEU A 150 11.37 -7.68 10.00
CA LEU A 150 11.38 -9.12 9.71
C LEU A 150 11.13 -9.41 8.23
N LEU A 151 10.06 -8.84 7.65
CA LEU A 151 9.74 -9.06 6.24
C LEU A 151 10.88 -8.57 5.33
N LYS A 152 11.38 -7.35 5.53
CA LYS A 152 12.52 -6.81 4.76
C LYS A 152 13.78 -7.64 4.98
N ALA A 153 13.98 -8.21 6.16
CA ALA A 153 15.14 -9.06 6.42
C ALA A 153 15.03 -10.40 5.68
N VAL A 154 13.86 -11.05 5.67
CA VAL A 154 13.64 -12.29 4.89
C VAL A 154 13.83 -12.01 3.39
N VAL A 155 13.25 -10.93 2.87
CA VAL A 155 13.43 -10.53 1.47
C VAL A 155 14.90 -10.26 1.14
N ARG A 156 15.62 -9.54 2.01
CA ARG A 156 17.06 -9.27 1.85
C ARG A 156 17.89 -10.55 1.92
N ALA A 157 17.53 -11.50 2.78
CA ALA A 157 18.23 -12.77 2.90
C ALA A 157 18.20 -13.53 1.57
N HIS A 158 17.02 -13.64 0.95
CA HIS A 158 16.86 -14.28 -0.34
C HIS A 158 17.56 -13.51 -1.46
N LEU A 159 17.40 -12.18 -1.49
CA LEU A 159 18.04 -11.33 -2.50
C LEU A 159 19.57 -11.43 -2.46
N TRP A 160 20.18 -11.31 -1.28
CA TRP A 160 21.63 -11.35 -1.12
C TRP A 160 22.19 -12.74 -1.38
N LYS A 161 21.49 -13.80 -0.96
CA LYS A 161 21.85 -15.18 -1.32
C LYS A 161 21.91 -15.32 -2.84
N ARG A 162 20.84 -14.91 -3.54
CA ARG A 162 20.79 -14.97 -5.00
C ARG A 162 21.91 -14.17 -5.66
N GLN A 163 22.19 -12.96 -5.18
CA GLN A 163 23.26 -12.11 -5.74
C GLN A 163 24.67 -12.70 -5.53
N LEU A 164 24.90 -13.41 -4.43
CA LEU A 164 26.14 -14.13 -4.19
C LEU A 164 26.26 -15.37 -5.09
N GLU A 165 25.16 -16.11 -5.27
CA GLU A 165 25.11 -17.29 -6.16
C GLU A 165 25.25 -16.91 -7.64
N GLU A 166 24.68 -15.78 -8.06
CA GLU A 166 24.81 -15.21 -9.40
C GLU A 166 26.20 -14.60 -9.66
N GLY A 167 27.10 -14.59 -8.67
CA GLY A 167 28.44 -14.00 -8.80
C GLY A 167 28.45 -12.48 -8.91
N LYS A 168 27.33 -11.79 -8.62
CA LYS A 168 27.26 -10.32 -8.62
C LYS A 168 28.18 -9.69 -7.57
N TYR A 169 28.46 -10.43 -6.49
CA TYR A 169 29.48 -10.11 -5.51
C TYR A 169 30.29 -11.38 -5.24
N GLU A 170 31.61 -11.26 -5.22
CA GLU A 170 32.55 -12.37 -5.01
C GLU A 170 32.55 -12.84 -3.55
N SER A 171 32.21 -11.96 -2.61
CA SER A 171 32.18 -12.30 -1.19
C SER A 171 31.22 -11.43 -0.37
N VAL A 172 30.91 -11.92 0.83
CA VAL A 172 30.14 -11.16 1.83
C VAL A 172 30.84 -9.84 2.21
N LYS A 173 32.18 -9.79 2.14
CA LYS A 173 32.95 -8.56 2.41
C LYS A 173 32.72 -7.52 1.31
N GLU A 174 32.69 -7.93 0.06
CA GLU A 174 32.42 -7.04 -1.07
C GLU A 174 30.98 -6.52 -1.02
N LEU A 175 30.01 -7.42 -0.80
CA LEU A 175 28.61 -7.05 -0.60
C LEU A 175 28.47 -6.02 0.53
N SER A 176 29.18 -6.23 1.66
CA SER A 176 29.24 -5.31 2.81
C SER A 176 29.72 -3.92 2.44
N ALA A 177 30.83 -3.83 1.70
CA ALA A 177 31.40 -2.57 1.26
C ALA A 177 30.44 -1.83 0.31
N LYS A 178 29.79 -2.54 -0.62
CA LYS A 178 28.89 -1.95 -1.61
C LYS A 178 27.58 -1.42 -1.01
N ILE A 179 27.00 -2.15 -0.06
CA ILE A 179 25.71 -1.76 0.55
C ILE A 179 25.87 -0.94 1.84
N ASN A 180 27.10 -0.71 2.28
CA ASN A 180 27.45 -0.02 3.52
C ASN A 180 26.72 -0.59 4.76
N ILE A 181 26.73 -1.92 4.89
CA ILE A 181 26.19 -2.64 6.04
C ILE A 181 27.28 -3.56 6.57
N GLY A 182 27.55 -3.54 7.88
CA GLY A 182 28.57 -4.39 8.48
C GLY A 182 28.37 -5.89 8.20
N THR A 183 29.47 -6.60 7.95
CA THR A 183 29.51 -8.03 7.61
C THR A 183 28.72 -8.90 8.59
N ARG A 184 28.83 -8.66 9.89
CA ARG A 184 28.07 -9.36 10.95
C ARG A 184 26.55 -9.26 10.73
N ARG A 185 26.05 -8.09 10.33
CA ARG A 185 24.62 -7.87 10.09
C ARG A 185 24.16 -8.57 8.81
N ILE A 186 25.01 -8.61 7.78
CA ILE A 186 24.72 -9.34 6.54
C ILE A 186 24.63 -10.83 6.81
N GLN A 187 25.61 -11.40 7.53
CA GLN A 187 25.59 -12.80 7.94
C GLN A 187 24.35 -13.14 8.77
N GLN A 188 23.97 -12.26 9.72
CA GLN A 188 22.75 -12.44 10.51
C GLN A 188 21.49 -12.51 9.63
N ILE A 189 21.40 -11.67 8.59
CA ILE A 189 20.25 -11.67 7.67
C ILE A 189 20.29 -12.88 6.74
N LEU A 190 21.44 -13.25 6.20
CA LEU A 190 21.58 -14.43 5.33
C LEU A 190 21.14 -15.73 6.02
N ARG A 191 21.34 -15.84 7.33
CA ARG A 191 20.87 -16.98 8.13
C ARG A 191 19.35 -17.16 8.13
N LEU A 192 18.58 -16.10 7.85
CA LEU A 192 17.12 -16.20 7.78
C LEU A 192 16.64 -17.09 6.62
N ASN A 193 17.50 -17.39 5.65
CA ASN A 193 17.18 -18.37 4.60
C ASN A 193 16.93 -19.78 5.16
N TYR A 194 17.53 -20.12 6.31
CA TYR A 194 17.38 -21.42 6.99
C TYR A 194 16.13 -21.54 7.86
N LEU A 195 15.29 -20.49 7.91
CA LEU A 195 14.00 -20.57 8.61
C LEU A 195 13.10 -21.62 7.95
N ALA A 196 12.31 -22.29 8.79
CA ALA A 196 11.26 -23.20 8.36
C ALA A 196 10.31 -22.50 7.37
N PRO A 197 9.86 -23.18 6.29
CA PRO A 197 8.97 -22.59 5.28
C PRO A 197 7.74 -21.94 5.89
N LYS A 198 7.11 -22.60 6.86
CA LYS A 198 5.93 -22.11 7.57
C LYS A 198 6.17 -20.75 8.25
N ILE A 199 7.31 -20.59 8.90
CA ILE A 199 7.70 -19.33 9.57
C ILE A 199 7.88 -18.22 8.54
N LYS A 200 8.51 -18.53 7.40
CA LYS A 200 8.69 -17.56 6.30
C LYS A 200 7.34 -17.13 5.72
N GLU A 201 6.44 -18.08 5.47
CA GLU A 201 5.07 -17.80 5.01
C GLU A 201 4.31 -16.95 6.02
N ASP A 202 4.38 -17.26 7.31
CA ASP A 202 3.68 -16.51 8.34
C ASP A 202 4.26 -15.08 8.45
N ILE A 203 5.57 -14.89 8.31
CA ILE A 203 6.20 -13.55 8.23
C ILE A 203 5.71 -12.77 7.00
N VAL A 204 5.62 -13.41 5.83
CA VAL A 204 5.16 -12.79 4.58
C VAL A 204 3.69 -12.41 4.66
N ASN A 205 2.87 -13.28 5.23
CA ASN A 205 1.42 -13.09 5.37
C ASN A 205 1.03 -12.24 6.58
N GLY A 206 1.98 -11.80 7.41
CA GLY A 206 1.69 -11.03 8.63
C GLY A 206 1.04 -11.85 9.76
N LYS A 207 1.14 -13.18 9.70
CA LYS A 207 0.58 -14.14 10.67
C LYS A 207 1.57 -14.57 11.75
N GLN A 208 2.78 -14.00 11.78
CA GLN A 208 3.77 -14.30 12.81
C GLN A 208 3.34 -13.79 14.20
N PRO A 209 3.81 -14.39 15.30
CA PRO A 209 3.55 -13.93 16.65
C PRO A 209 4.01 -12.48 16.83
N ARG A 210 3.20 -11.69 17.55
CA ARG A 210 3.46 -10.25 17.75
C ARG A 210 4.78 -9.98 18.49
N ASP A 211 5.22 -10.93 19.31
CA ASP A 211 6.43 -10.82 20.11
C ASP A 211 7.70 -11.21 19.34
N LEU A 212 7.57 -11.85 18.17
CA LEU A 212 8.71 -12.28 17.35
C LEU A 212 9.43 -11.07 16.75
N LYS A 213 10.70 -10.87 17.12
CA LYS A 213 11.58 -9.79 16.64
C LYS A 213 12.81 -10.36 15.96
N LEU A 214 13.51 -9.51 15.21
CA LEU A 214 14.78 -9.87 14.56
C LEU A 214 15.89 -10.27 15.53
N VAL A 215 15.81 -9.83 16.79
CA VAL A 215 16.80 -10.19 17.81
C VAL A 215 16.68 -11.67 18.17
N ASP A 216 15.46 -12.19 18.22
CA ASP A 216 15.16 -13.58 18.56
C ASP A 216 15.65 -14.55 17.47
N LEU A 217 15.68 -14.08 16.21
CA LEU A 217 16.20 -14.82 15.05
C LEU A 217 17.73 -14.78 14.91
N ARG A 218 18.47 -14.36 15.94
CA ARG A 218 19.94 -14.42 15.93
C ARG A 218 20.45 -15.87 16.07
N GLU A 219 19.71 -16.68 16.81
CA GLU A 219 20.03 -18.07 17.14
C GLU A 219 18.87 -18.95 16.68
N ILE A 220 18.97 -19.42 15.45
CA ILE A 220 17.96 -20.26 14.80
C ILE A 220 18.36 -21.72 15.04
N PRO A 221 17.52 -22.52 15.73
CA PRO A 221 17.73 -23.96 15.85
C PRO A 221 17.88 -24.64 14.47
N MET A 222 18.67 -25.71 14.42
CA MET A 222 18.95 -26.40 13.16
C MET A 222 17.71 -27.11 12.62
N LEU A 223 16.91 -27.72 13.50
CA LEU A 223 15.72 -28.46 13.12
C LEU A 223 14.48 -27.56 13.06
N TRP A 224 13.63 -27.74 12.05
CA TRP A 224 12.45 -26.91 11.84
C TRP A 224 11.37 -27.05 12.92
N ASN A 225 11.23 -28.24 13.51
CA ASN A 225 10.34 -28.47 14.65
C ASN A 225 10.78 -27.65 15.87
N GLU A 226 12.07 -27.64 16.18
CA GLU A 226 12.63 -26.82 17.28
C GLU A 226 12.45 -25.31 17.02
N GLN A 227 12.53 -24.88 15.75
CA GLN A 227 12.22 -23.49 15.38
C GLN A 227 10.75 -23.15 15.67
N MET A 228 9.82 -24.05 15.32
CA MET A 228 8.38 -23.85 15.59
C MET A 228 8.09 -23.82 17.08
N GLU A 229 8.72 -24.71 17.86
CA GLU A 229 8.58 -24.71 19.33
C GLU A 229 9.14 -23.41 19.93
N LYS A 230 10.36 -23.02 19.54
CA LYS A 230 11.02 -21.82 20.07
C LYS A 230 10.28 -20.52 19.73
N PHE A 231 9.78 -20.38 18.49
CA PHE A 231 9.22 -19.11 18.02
C PHE A 231 7.69 -19.01 18.12
N TYR A 232 6.98 -20.14 18.13
CA TYR A 232 5.51 -20.17 18.13
C TYR A 232 4.93 -20.94 19.32
N GLY A 233 5.76 -21.57 20.17
CA GLY A 233 5.30 -22.31 21.35
C GLY A 233 4.54 -23.59 21.02
N PHE A 234 4.61 -24.08 19.77
CA PHE A 234 4.00 -25.36 19.41
C PHE A 234 4.85 -26.50 19.98
N LYS A 235 4.41 -27.09 21.09
CA LYS A 235 4.79 -28.47 21.43
C LYS A 235 4.08 -29.38 20.42
N GLN A 236 4.83 -30.03 19.53
CA GLN A 236 4.24 -31.12 18.77
C GLN A 236 3.78 -32.20 19.75
N ALA A 237 2.51 -32.59 19.67
CA ALA A 237 2.09 -33.89 20.16
C ALA A 237 2.91 -34.92 19.38
N VAL A 238 3.68 -35.72 20.12
CA VAL A 238 4.41 -36.87 19.59
C VAL A 238 3.36 -37.79 18.97
N CYS A 239 3.37 -37.96 17.65
CA CYS A 239 2.74 -39.13 17.05
C CYS A 239 3.65 -40.31 17.37
N GLN A 240 3.20 -41.16 18.30
CA GLN A 240 3.70 -42.53 18.49
C GLN A 240 3.27 -43.42 17.33
#